data_AF-A0A0C3D7S8-F1
#
_entry.id   AF-A0A0C3D7S8-F1
#
_cell.length_a   1.000
_cell.length_b   1.000
_cell.length_c   1.000
_cell.angle_alpha   90.00
_cell.angle_beta   90.00
_cell.angle_gamma   90.00
#
_symmetry.space_group_name_H-M   'P 1'
#
loop_
_entity.id
_entity.type
_entity.pdbx_description
1 polymer ?
#
loop_
_entity_poly.entity_id
_entity_poly.type
_entity_poly.pdbx_seq_one_letter_code
_entity_poly.pdbx_strand_id
1 'polypeptide(L)'
;PYHDHVRRICRGWHHLRYLADFMTVSTVPLRCKNLNAEERHERLDRVNISVVEYGSEMKAKDLKSLDELDDFLEELRVEEEHPDGRLLVVQDLSTCMIEKLGATFDIEPGFFRSHIGDYVWLNTRDPQAEIPNLEAFSKSSNYFSIQYVQPRYFETQESLKRAKAQAESFNVLRRIDHDGRFKAWSDMPGSDVGLVRSKASLWVRPNQSDQKGWLAILLVDPSITQGFPLWSGYGNFHPPPSINTQLDDISFPPYDGNVAQQFIFWTLNQARSKVKVTPPCPDLLPLAFFTMVCAHWLIMCEYVNTRLGQIEYEIELGLSSLYAQDFDHTLKMLLIWRRRMPIYHDFVERTISTISARYKSPSDTKPFNSWSDILTNLRDILHRLDILHCRADKIMGVSMAVTAREESKKATQESRTITRISYLAFVFVPLSFWTSFFSMSSDFPVRTYWIYAVIALPIS
;
A
#
# COMPACT_ATOMS: atom_id res chain seq x y z
N PRO A 1 19.02 -28.38 2.08
CA PRO A 1 19.83 -28.26 0.84
C PRO A 1 19.73 -26.88 0.17
N TYR A 2 18.52 -26.37 -0.09
CA TYR A 2 18.28 -25.11 -0.78
C TYR A 2 18.75 -23.91 0.06
N HIS A 3 18.47 -23.89 1.36
CA HIS A 3 18.96 -22.84 2.28
C HIS A 3 20.48 -22.74 2.29
N ASP A 4 21.18 -23.87 2.34
CA ASP A 4 22.64 -23.91 2.31
C ASP A 4 23.20 -23.44 0.96
N HIS A 5 22.49 -23.74 -0.13
CA HIS A 5 22.80 -23.19 -1.44
C HIS A 5 22.66 -21.67 -1.44
N VAL A 6 21.53 -21.12 -0.96
CA VAL A 6 21.30 -19.67 -0.86
C VAL A 6 22.41 -19.01 -0.02
N ARG A 7 22.74 -19.56 1.15
CA ARG A 7 23.83 -19.04 2.01
C ARG A 7 25.18 -19.02 1.31
N ARG A 8 25.48 -20.00 0.46
CA ARG A 8 26.74 -20.09 -0.29
C ARG A 8 26.84 -19.01 -1.36
N ILE A 9 25.77 -18.81 -2.13
CA ILE A 9 25.74 -17.82 -3.22
C ILE A 9 25.64 -16.38 -2.69
N CYS A 10 25.18 -16.13 -1.46
CA CYS A 10 25.17 -14.79 -0.85
C CYS A 10 26.54 -14.09 -0.84
N ARG A 11 27.64 -14.83 -0.99
CA ARG A 11 29.00 -14.27 -1.14
C ARG A 11 29.17 -13.46 -2.43
N GLY A 12 28.50 -13.86 -3.52
CA GLY A 12 28.50 -13.13 -4.80
C GLY A 12 27.23 -12.29 -5.02
N TRP A 13 26.09 -12.73 -4.46
CA TRP A 13 24.79 -12.06 -4.58
C TRP A 13 24.32 -11.54 -3.22
N HIS A 14 24.89 -10.42 -2.79
CA HIS A 14 24.68 -9.87 -1.44
C HIS A 14 23.21 -9.57 -1.09
N HIS A 15 22.39 -9.20 -2.08
CA HIS A 15 20.96 -8.93 -1.88
C HIS A 15 20.18 -10.17 -1.39
N LEU A 16 20.68 -11.38 -1.66
CA LEU A 16 20.08 -12.64 -1.17
C LEU A 16 20.32 -12.88 0.32
N ARG A 17 21.19 -12.11 0.98
CA ARG A 17 21.46 -12.28 2.40
C ARG A 17 20.19 -12.14 3.25
N TYR A 18 19.29 -11.23 2.88
CA TYR A 18 18.01 -11.09 3.56
C TYR A 18 17.14 -12.35 3.45
N LEU A 19 17.15 -13.01 2.28
CA LEU A 19 16.46 -14.29 2.10
C LEU A 19 17.09 -15.39 2.95
N ALA A 20 18.43 -15.48 2.97
CA ALA A 20 19.13 -16.47 3.81
C ALA A 20 18.83 -16.27 5.31
N ASP A 21 18.80 -15.02 5.77
CA ASP A 21 18.44 -14.68 7.14
C ASP A 21 16.96 -15.00 7.42
N PHE A 22 16.06 -14.65 6.49
CA PHE A 22 14.62 -14.98 6.57
C PHE A 22 14.40 -16.49 6.69
N MET A 23 15.03 -17.29 5.83
CA MET A 23 14.98 -18.76 5.90
C MET A 23 15.58 -19.35 7.18
N THR A 24 16.31 -18.58 7.98
CA THR A 24 16.80 -19.08 9.28
C THR A 24 15.75 -18.92 10.38
N VAL A 25 14.82 -17.96 10.23
CA VAL A 25 13.87 -17.59 11.29
C VAL A 25 12.40 -17.59 10.85
N SER A 26 12.12 -17.89 9.58
CA SER A 26 10.80 -17.83 8.93
C SER A 26 10.08 -16.46 9.01
N THR A 27 10.81 -15.39 9.30
CA THR A 27 10.25 -14.03 9.39
C THR A 27 11.35 -12.98 9.25
N VAL A 28 11.03 -11.72 9.50
CA VAL A 28 12.03 -10.65 9.55
C VAL A 28 13.01 -10.91 10.71
N PRO A 29 14.34 -10.91 10.48
CA PRO A 29 15.32 -11.20 11.52
C PRO A 29 15.20 -10.31 12.76
N LEU A 30 14.84 -9.04 12.59
CA LEU A 30 14.60 -8.11 13.69
C LEU A 30 13.42 -8.51 14.58
N ARG A 31 12.37 -9.13 14.02
CA ARG A 31 11.19 -9.59 14.77
C ARG A 31 11.47 -10.85 15.57
N CYS A 32 12.34 -11.73 15.07
CA CYS A 32 12.66 -13.00 15.73
C CYS A 32 13.08 -12.83 17.20
N LYS A 33 13.75 -11.72 17.54
CA LYS A 33 14.16 -11.40 18.92
C LYS A 33 13.00 -11.34 19.92
N ASN A 34 11.80 -11.00 19.47
CA ASN A 34 10.63 -10.80 20.32
C ASN A 34 9.68 -12.00 20.32
N LEU A 35 9.98 -13.06 19.56
CA LEU A 35 9.13 -14.25 19.44
C LEU A 35 9.52 -15.32 20.47
N ASN A 36 8.49 -15.98 21.01
CA ASN A 36 8.66 -17.13 21.89
C ASN A 36 9.06 -18.38 21.09
N ALA A 37 9.55 -19.43 21.77
CA ALA A 37 10.02 -20.65 21.10
C ALA A 37 8.91 -21.37 20.31
N GLU A 38 7.71 -21.44 20.86
CA GLU A 38 6.54 -22.04 20.20
C GLU A 38 6.15 -21.29 18.92
N GLU A 39 6.08 -19.96 18.99
CA GLU A 39 5.78 -19.12 17.83
C GLU A 39 6.83 -19.25 16.73
N ARG A 40 8.11 -19.40 17.10
CA ARG A 40 9.18 -19.64 16.13
C ARG A 40 9.01 -20.98 15.43
N HIS A 41 8.68 -22.03 16.18
CA HIS A 41 8.49 -23.37 15.61
C HIS A 41 7.28 -23.40 14.67
N GLU A 42 6.14 -22.85 15.10
CA GLU A 42 4.93 -22.76 14.27
C GLU A 42 5.20 -21.99 12.97
N ARG A 43 5.93 -20.88 13.02
CA ARG A 43 6.26 -20.09 11.82
C ARG A 43 7.20 -20.81 10.86
N LEU A 44 8.13 -21.63 11.37
CA LEU A 44 9.06 -22.41 10.55
C LEU A 44 8.32 -23.46 9.72
N ASP A 45 7.30 -24.09 10.34
CA ASP A 45 6.59 -25.24 9.79
C ASP A 45 5.22 -24.90 9.19
N ARG A 46 4.78 -23.63 9.26
CA ARG A 46 3.53 -23.16 8.66
C ARG A 46 3.49 -23.50 7.16
N VAL A 47 2.42 -24.15 6.74
CA VAL A 47 2.13 -24.45 5.33
C VAL A 47 0.75 -23.91 4.97
N ASN A 48 0.68 -23.17 3.86
CA ASN A 48 -0.58 -22.68 3.32
C ASN A 48 -0.47 -22.62 1.78
N ILE A 49 -0.81 -23.72 1.13
CA ILE A 49 -0.70 -23.87 -0.32
C ILE A 49 -2.03 -24.38 -0.86
N SER A 50 -2.59 -23.71 -1.86
CA SER A 50 -3.73 -24.21 -2.62
C SER A 50 -3.26 -24.63 -4.01
N VAL A 51 -3.42 -25.91 -4.33
CA VAL A 51 -3.06 -26.48 -5.64
C VAL A 51 -4.29 -26.45 -6.53
N VAL A 52 -4.17 -25.83 -7.71
CA VAL A 52 -5.18 -25.83 -8.76
C VAL A 52 -4.66 -26.69 -9.91
N GLU A 53 -5.36 -27.79 -10.19
CA GLU A 53 -5.04 -28.72 -11.26
C GLU A 53 -5.93 -28.47 -12.47
N TYR A 54 -5.31 -28.44 -13.64
CA TYR A 54 -5.92 -28.16 -14.92
C TYR A 54 -5.89 -29.43 -15.75
N GLY A 55 -7.06 -30.05 -15.94
CA GLY A 55 -7.28 -31.16 -16.86
C GLY A 55 -8.68 -31.06 -17.45
N SER A 56 -9.31 -32.21 -17.73
CA SER A 56 -10.71 -32.29 -18.21
C SER A 56 -11.71 -31.59 -17.29
N GLU A 57 -11.43 -31.63 -15.98
CA GLU A 57 -12.11 -30.85 -14.95
C GLU A 57 -11.05 -30.13 -14.11
N MET A 58 -11.32 -28.87 -13.76
CA MET A 58 -10.44 -28.14 -12.83
C MET A 58 -10.80 -28.46 -11.40
N LYS A 59 -9.77 -28.79 -10.61
CA LYS A 59 -9.91 -29.12 -9.18
C LYS A 59 -8.96 -28.26 -8.36
N ALA A 60 -9.39 -27.89 -7.16
CA ALA A 60 -8.57 -27.18 -6.19
C ALA A 60 -8.45 -28.03 -4.91
N LYS A 61 -7.22 -28.18 -4.40
CA LYS A 61 -6.89 -28.90 -3.15
C LYS A 61 -6.06 -27.99 -2.27
N ASP A 62 -6.44 -27.85 -1.01
CA ASP A 62 -5.65 -27.10 -0.02
C ASP A 62 -4.70 -28.05 0.72
N LEU A 63 -3.47 -27.59 0.93
CA LEU A 63 -2.42 -28.23 1.72
C LEU A 63 -2.12 -27.33 2.92
N LYS A 64 -2.29 -27.85 4.13
CA LYS A 64 -2.16 -27.11 5.40
C LYS A 64 -1.12 -27.69 6.35
N SER A 65 -0.61 -28.89 6.08
CA SER A 65 0.43 -29.54 6.88
C SER A 65 1.70 -29.80 6.07
N LEU A 66 2.79 -30.05 6.78
CA LEU A 66 4.07 -30.43 6.17
C LEU A 66 3.98 -31.81 5.49
N ASP A 67 3.29 -32.75 6.14
CA ASP A 67 3.13 -34.12 5.63
C ASP A 67 2.32 -34.11 4.32
N GLU A 68 1.24 -33.33 4.25
CA GLU A 68 0.45 -33.18 3.02
C GLU A 68 1.26 -32.58 1.86
N LEU A 69 2.20 -31.69 2.17
CA LEU A 69 3.12 -31.12 1.17
C LEU A 69 4.15 -32.15 0.71
N ASP A 70 4.68 -32.96 1.62
CA ASP A 70 5.64 -34.01 1.28
C ASP A 70 5.00 -35.09 0.42
N ASP A 71 3.84 -35.60 0.83
CA ASP A 71 3.06 -36.58 0.07
C ASP A 71 2.79 -36.06 -1.35
N PHE A 72 2.36 -34.79 -1.47
CA PHE A 72 2.10 -34.17 -2.77
C PHE A 72 3.37 -34.02 -3.64
N LEU A 73 4.52 -33.67 -3.05
CA LEU A 73 5.78 -33.55 -3.79
C LEU A 73 6.35 -34.91 -4.19
N GLU A 74 6.05 -35.97 -3.45
CA GLU A 74 6.38 -37.34 -3.80
C GLU A 74 5.47 -37.87 -4.92
N GLU A 75 4.16 -37.65 -4.83
CA GLU A 75 3.18 -37.96 -5.89
C GLU A 75 3.63 -37.34 -7.23
N LEU A 76 4.06 -36.08 -7.20
CA LEU A 76 4.60 -35.36 -8.35
C LEU A 76 5.79 -36.03 -9.04
N ARG A 77 6.59 -36.81 -8.32
CA ARG A 77 7.75 -37.53 -8.88
C ARG A 77 7.38 -38.88 -9.47
N VAL A 78 6.25 -39.45 -9.04
CA VAL A 78 5.80 -40.80 -9.39
C VAL A 78 4.76 -40.80 -10.50
N GLU A 79 3.98 -39.72 -10.66
CA GLU A 79 2.97 -39.58 -11.72
C GLU A 79 3.59 -39.73 -13.13
N GLU A 80 3.26 -40.82 -13.83
CA GLU A 80 3.59 -41.02 -15.26
C GLU A 80 2.64 -40.24 -16.20
N GLU A 81 1.41 -39.96 -15.76
CA GLU A 81 0.44 -39.08 -16.44
C GLU A 81 0.41 -37.72 -15.74
N HIS A 82 1.07 -36.73 -16.34
CA HIS A 82 1.03 -35.36 -15.82
C HIS A 82 -0.25 -34.64 -16.30
N PRO A 83 -0.95 -33.90 -15.41
CA PRO A 83 -2.04 -33.03 -15.83
C PRO A 83 -1.54 -31.97 -16.83
N ASP A 84 -2.44 -31.50 -17.69
CA ASP A 84 -2.15 -30.48 -18.72
C ASP A 84 -1.58 -29.18 -18.10
N GLY A 85 -1.86 -28.92 -16.82
CA GLY A 85 -1.29 -27.79 -16.09
C GLY A 85 -1.53 -27.82 -14.58
N ARG A 86 -0.63 -27.20 -13.81
CA ARG A 86 -0.76 -27.09 -12.35
C ARG A 86 -0.29 -25.74 -11.83
N LEU A 87 -1.14 -25.07 -11.03
CA LEU A 87 -0.84 -23.79 -10.38
C LEU A 87 -0.83 -23.97 -8.86
N LEU A 88 0.28 -23.67 -8.22
CA LEU A 88 0.38 -23.63 -6.76
C LEU A 88 0.21 -22.19 -6.29
N VAL A 89 -0.85 -21.91 -5.54
CA VAL A 89 -1.06 -20.62 -4.87
C VAL A 89 -0.53 -20.73 -3.45
N VAL A 90 0.62 -20.13 -3.19
CA VAL A 90 1.32 -20.21 -1.90
C VAL A 90 1.09 -18.92 -1.12
N GLN A 91 0.65 -19.05 0.13
CA GLN A 91 0.42 -17.93 1.03
C GLN A 91 1.40 -17.95 2.21
N ASP A 92 1.81 -16.78 2.66
CA ASP A 92 2.64 -16.57 3.87
C ASP A 92 3.88 -17.46 3.96
N LEU A 93 4.84 -17.22 3.06
CA LEU A 93 6.08 -17.99 2.94
C LEU A 93 6.73 -18.36 4.28
N SER A 94 7.00 -19.65 4.48
CA SER A 94 7.78 -20.18 5.58
C SER A 94 9.09 -20.77 5.07
N THR A 95 10.00 -21.04 6.01
CA THR A 95 11.28 -21.69 5.72
C THR A 95 11.07 -23.06 5.08
N CYS A 96 10.16 -23.88 5.63
CA CYS A 96 9.91 -25.22 5.09
C CYS A 96 9.36 -25.17 3.66
N MET A 97 8.45 -24.23 3.37
CA MET A 97 7.89 -24.06 2.02
C MET A 97 8.96 -23.61 1.02
N ILE A 98 9.79 -22.62 1.37
CA ILE A 98 10.88 -22.15 0.48
C ILE A 98 11.89 -23.27 0.23
N GLU A 99 12.25 -24.02 1.28
CA GLU A 99 13.20 -25.12 1.19
C GLU A 99 12.72 -26.23 0.26
N LYS A 100 11.49 -26.72 0.46
CA LYS A 100 10.92 -27.84 -0.32
C LYS A 100 10.60 -27.45 -1.75
N LEU A 101 9.94 -26.30 -1.97
CA LEU A 101 9.60 -25.83 -3.31
C LEU A 101 10.85 -25.44 -4.09
N GLY A 102 11.77 -24.72 -3.46
CA GLY A 102 13.03 -24.29 -4.06
C GLY A 102 13.90 -25.48 -4.46
N ALA A 103 14.03 -26.49 -3.59
CA ALA A 103 14.81 -27.69 -3.88
C ALA A 103 14.16 -28.59 -4.95
N THR A 104 12.83 -28.74 -4.92
CA THR A 104 12.12 -29.66 -5.82
C THR A 104 12.04 -29.13 -7.25
N PHE A 105 11.83 -27.83 -7.41
CA PHE A 105 11.63 -27.20 -8.72
C PHE A 105 12.83 -26.37 -9.21
N ASP A 106 13.95 -26.38 -8.49
CA ASP A 106 15.16 -25.60 -8.78
C ASP A 106 14.85 -24.11 -9.02
N ILE A 107 14.08 -23.53 -8.10
CA ILE A 107 13.59 -22.16 -8.24
C ILE A 107 14.72 -21.17 -8.00
N GLU A 108 14.82 -20.14 -8.83
CA GLU A 108 15.77 -19.04 -8.63
C GLU A 108 15.52 -18.32 -7.29
N PRO A 109 16.52 -18.19 -6.38
CA PRO A 109 16.34 -17.55 -5.07
C PRO A 109 15.85 -16.10 -5.14
N GLY A 110 16.10 -15.42 -6.26
CA GLY A 110 15.59 -14.08 -6.54
C GLY A 110 14.07 -13.98 -6.47
N PHE A 111 13.33 -15.05 -6.80
CA PHE A 111 11.87 -15.10 -6.74
C PHE A 111 11.34 -14.95 -5.31
N PHE A 112 11.87 -15.72 -4.37
CA PHE A 112 11.49 -15.61 -2.96
C PHE A 112 11.96 -14.29 -2.37
N ARG A 113 13.19 -13.86 -2.73
CA ARG A 113 13.75 -12.59 -2.26
C ARG A 113 12.89 -11.41 -2.69
N SER A 114 12.43 -11.37 -3.93
CA SER A 114 11.59 -10.28 -4.42
C SER A 114 10.24 -10.27 -3.73
N HIS A 115 9.66 -11.43 -3.39
CA HIS A 115 8.37 -11.50 -2.71
C HIS A 115 8.42 -11.00 -1.25
N ILE A 116 9.46 -11.35 -0.48
CA ILE A 116 9.56 -10.98 0.95
C ILE A 116 9.88 -9.48 1.19
N GLY A 117 10.34 -8.76 0.18
CA GLY A 117 10.72 -7.34 0.30
C GLY A 117 9.52 -6.39 0.44
N ASP A 118 9.50 -5.59 1.52
CA ASP A 118 8.48 -4.56 1.82
C ASP A 118 9.11 -3.14 1.91
N TYR A 119 9.92 -2.76 0.92
CA TYR A 119 10.53 -1.43 0.86
C TYR A 119 9.72 -0.49 -0.04
N VAL A 120 9.30 0.64 0.52
CA VAL A 120 8.81 1.82 -0.25
C VAL A 120 9.97 2.74 -0.60
N TRP A 121 10.93 2.85 0.31
CA TRP A 121 12.18 3.57 0.13
C TRP A 121 13.32 2.69 0.62
N LEU A 122 14.47 2.80 -0.04
CA LEU A 122 15.68 2.10 0.37
C LEU A 122 16.34 2.90 1.50
N ASN A 123 16.64 2.20 2.60
CA ASN A 123 17.47 2.79 3.64
C ASN A 123 18.93 2.79 3.15
N THR A 124 19.56 3.96 3.15
CA THR A 124 20.93 4.15 2.63
C THR A 124 21.98 3.30 3.32
N ARG A 125 21.71 2.88 4.57
CA ARG A 125 22.62 2.03 5.36
C ARG A 125 22.25 0.56 5.31
N ASP A 126 21.18 0.19 4.62
CA ASP A 126 20.71 -1.19 4.58
C ASP A 126 21.49 -1.97 3.52
N PRO A 127 22.42 -2.87 3.91
CA PRO A 127 23.18 -3.68 2.97
C PRO A 127 22.32 -4.71 2.24
N GLN A 128 21.07 -4.88 2.68
CA GLN A 128 20.10 -5.82 2.11
C GLN A 128 19.08 -5.14 1.20
N ALA A 129 19.27 -3.85 0.89
CA ALA A 129 18.45 -3.11 -0.07
C ALA A 129 18.32 -3.85 -1.40
N GLU A 130 17.08 -3.98 -1.88
CA GLU A 130 16.79 -4.57 -3.18
C GLU A 130 16.77 -3.49 -4.25
N ILE A 131 17.62 -3.64 -5.26
CA ILE A 131 17.64 -2.74 -6.41
C ILE A 131 16.82 -3.42 -7.52
N PRO A 132 15.93 -2.68 -8.21
CA PRO A 132 15.24 -3.22 -9.37
C PRO A 132 16.21 -3.76 -10.42
N ASN A 133 15.90 -4.94 -10.97
CA ASN A 133 16.66 -5.50 -12.08
C ASN A 133 16.48 -4.64 -13.34
N LEU A 134 17.50 -4.60 -14.20
CA LEU A 134 17.35 -3.98 -15.52
C LEU A 134 16.32 -4.76 -16.33
N GLU A 135 15.52 -4.04 -17.12
CA GLU A 135 14.45 -4.63 -17.93
C GLU A 135 14.92 -5.75 -18.85
N ALA A 136 16.15 -5.63 -19.37
CA ALA A 136 16.76 -6.66 -20.21
C ALA A 136 16.87 -8.02 -19.50
N PHE A 137 17.21 -8.02 -18.20
CA PHE A 137 17.27 -9.24 -17.39
C PHE A 137 15.89 -9.71 -16.95
N SER A 138 14.95 -8.79 -16.72
CA SER A 138 13.57 -9.13 -16.40
C SER A 138 12.87 -9.89 -17.53
N LYS A 139 13.24 -9.64 -18.80
CA LYS A 139 12.72 -10.40 -19.96
C LYS A 139 13.17 -11.86 -19.97
N SER A 140 14.40 -12.13 -19.55
CA SER A 140 14.94 -13.49 -19.48
C SER A 140 14.54 -14.24 -18.21
N SER A 141 13.96 -13.55 -17.22
CA SER A 141 13.59 -14.17 -15.95
C SER A 141 12.28 -14.95 -16.07
N ASN A 142 12.26 -16.10 -15.41
CA ASN A 142 11.11 -16.98 -15.34
C ASN A 142 10.06 -16.54 -14.30
N TYR A 143 10.34 -15.46 -13.56
CA TYR A 143 9.42 -14.89 -12.60
C TYR A 143 9.27 -13.38 -12.74
N PHE A 144 8.19 -12.87 -12.16
CA PHE A 144 8.04 -11.45 -11.91
C PHE A 144 7.23 -11.21 -10.63
N SER A 145 7.33 -10.01 -10.09
CA SER A 145 6.59 -9.57 -8.91
C SER A 145 5.84 -8.28 -9.21
N ILE A 146 4.62 -8.18 -8.69
CA ILE A 146 3.81 -6.97 -8.80
C ILE A 146 3.35 -6.53 -7.41
N GLN A 147 3.10 -5.24 -7.26
CA GLN A 147 2.66 -4.62 -6.02
C GLN A 147 1.33 -3.90 -6.25
N TYR A 148 0.47 -3.94 -5.24
CA TYR A 148 -0.82 -3.28 -5.23
C TYR A 148 -1.20 -2.92 -3.81
N VAL A 149 -2.25 -2.12 -3.64
CA VAL A 149 -2.70 -1.64 -2.32
C VAL A 149 -4.15 -2.01 -2.12
N GLN A 150 -4.47 -2.49 -0.93
CA GLN A 150 -5.80 -2.89 -0.54
C GLN A 150 -6.27 -2.00 0.62
N PRO A 151 -7.25 -1.11 0.39
CA PRO A 151 -7.83 -0.31 1.45
C PRO A 151 -8.82 -1.15 2.27
N ARG A 152 -8.73 -1.06 3.59
CA ARG A 152 -9.65 -1.70 4.54
C ARG A 152 -10.20 -0.69 5.53
N TYR A 153 -11.50 -0.75 5.75
CA TYR A 153 -12.20 0.06 6.74
C TYR A 153 -12.25 -0.66 8.09
N PHE A 154 -11.89 0.06 9.14
CA PHE A 154 -11.95 -0.41 10.52
C PHE A 154 -12.92 0.46 11.29
N GLU A 155 -14.00 -0.12 11.81
CA GLU A 155 -15.01 0.63 12.57
C GLU A 155 -14.46 1.21 13.87
N THR A 156 -13.49 0.52 14.50
CA THR A 156 -12.93 0.90 15.78
C THR A 156 -11.41 0.83 15.80
N GLN A 157 -10.80 1.66 16.64
CA GLN A 157 -9.35 1.63 16.88
C GLN A 157 -8.87 0.28 17.42
N GLU A 158 -9.71 -0.46 18.14
CA GLU A 158 -9.40 -1.81 18.62
C GLU A 158 -9.37 -2.83 17.48
N SER A 159 -10.29 -2.74 16.53
CA SER A 159 -10.26 -3.54 15.30
C SER A 159 -8.96 -3.30 14.54
N LEU A 160 -8.53 -2.05 14.40
CA LEU A 160 -7.25 -1.71 13.78
C LEU A 160 -6.02 -2.21 14.56
N LYS A 161 -6.04 -2.15 15.90
CA LYS A 161 -4.98 -2.73 16.74
C LYS A 161 -4.88 -4.24 16.55
N ARG A 162 -6.01 -4.95 16.51
CA ARG A 162 -6.06 -6.39 16.22
C ARG A 162 -5.57 -6.70 14.81
N ALA A 163 -5.93 -5.88 13.83
CA ALA A 163 -5.44 -6.01 12.46
C ALA A 163 -3.92 -5.87 12.37
N LYS A 164 -3.34 -4.92 13.10
CA LYS A 164 -1.87 -4.76 13.19
C LYS A 164 -1.19 -5.95 13.86
N ALA A 165 -1.76 -6.46 14.95
CA ALA A 165 -1.27 -7.67 15.62
C ALA A 165 -1.34 -8.90 14.68
N GLN A 166 -2.39 -9.00 13.85
CA GLN A 166 -2.50 -10.02 12.82
C GLN A 166 -1.43 -9.85 11.72
N ALA A 167 -1.18 -8.63 11.24
CA ALA A 167 -0.09 -8.38 10.29
C ALA A 167 1.31 -8.67 10.88
N GLU A 168 1.43 -8.64 12.21
CA GLU A 168 2.64 -9.03 12.94
C GLU A 168 2.79 -10.55 13.11
N SER A 169 1.70 -11.32 13.02
CA SER A 169 1.70 -12.77 13.12
C SER A 169 2.10 -13.48 11.81
N PHE A 170 2.08 -12.76 10.68
CA PHE A 170 2.53 -13.25 9.38
C PHE A 170 4.05 -13.43 9.34
N ASN A 171 4.49 -14.44 8.60
CA ASN A 171 5.90 -14.67 8.30
C ASN A 171 6.42 -13.57 7.40
N VAL A 172 5.69 -13.31 6.31
CA VAL A 172 5.98 -12.24 5.38
C VAL A 172 5.52 -10.90 5.97
N LEU A 173 6.46 -9.98 6.17
CA LEU A 173 6.17 -8.67 6.75
C LEU A 173 5.26 -7.86 5.83
N ARG A 174 4.06 -7.56 6.32
CA ARG A 174 3.18 -6.54 5.76
C ARG A 174 2.78 -5.54 6.82
N ARG A 175 2.55 -4.30 6.40
CA ARG A 175 2.22 -3.18 7.29
C ARG A 175 0.91 -2.56 6.84
N ILE A 176 0.11 -2.20 7.83
CA ILE A 176 -1.08 -1.37 7.63
C ILE A 176 -0.62 0.07 7.75
N ASP A 177 -0.51 0.74 6.62
CA ASP A 177 -0.20 2.15 6.57
C ASP A 177 -1.48 2.96 6.84
N HIS A 178 -1.41 3.98 7.70
CA HIS A 178 -2.55 4.85 7.97
C HIS A 178 -2.73 5.89 6.86
N ASP A 179 -3.96 6.16 6.45
CA ASP A 179 -4.32 7.34 5.63
C ASP A 179 -4.15 8.67 6.39
N GLY A 180 -4.09 8.60 7.73
CA GLY A 180 -4.00 9.73 8.64
C GLY A 180 -5.42 10.14 9.07
N ARG A 181 -5.63 10.35 10.37
CA ARG A 181 -7.00 10.52 10.91
C ARG A 181 -7.68 11.75 10.34
N PHE A 182 -8.65 11.57 9.46
CA PHE A 182 -9.54 12.65 9.01
C PHE A 182 -10.54 13.03 10.10
N LYS A 183 -11.08 14.24 10.06
CA LYS A 183 -12.13 14.66 11.02
C LYS A 183 -13.35 13.76 10.85
N ALA A 184 -13.97 13.37 11.96
CA ALA A 184 -15.09 12.42 12.04
C ALA A 184 -16.43 12.93 11.46
N TRP A 185 -16.43 13.96 10.61
CA TRP A 185 -17.67 14.55 10.09
C TRP A 185 -18.37 13.65 9.06
N SER A 186 -17.64 12.73 8.42
CA SER A 186 -18.19 11.69 7.52
C SER A 186 -18.03 10.26 8.02
N ASP A 187 -17.04 10.01 8.89
CA ASP A 187 -16.63 8.68 9.30
C ASP A 187 -17.05 8.44 10.76
N MET A 188 -17.38 7.20 11.14
CA MET A 188 -17.79 6.92 12.52
C MET A 188 -16.67 7.32 13.51
N PRO A 189 -17.00 7.88 14.69
CA PRO A 189 -15.99 8.24 15.68
C PRO A 189 -15.11 7.03 16.05
N GLY A 190 -13.80 7.16 15.83
CA GLY A 190 -12.83 6.09 16.11
C GLY A 190 -12.65 5.06 14.99
N SER A 191 -13.31 5.26 13.85
CA SER A 191 -13.03 4.51 12.62
C SER A 191 -11.77 5.01 11.94
N ASP A 192 -11.15 4.13 11.14
CA ASP A 192 -9.92 4.41 10.41
C ASP A 192 -9.88 3.58 9.11
N VAL A 193 -9.15 4.05 8.10
CA VAL A 193 -8.90 3.27 6.88
C VAL A 193 -7.42 2.92 6.81
N GLY A 194 -7.15 1.62 6.88
CA GLY A 194 -5.81 1.08 6.74
C GLY A 194 -5.52 0.70 5.30
N LEU A 195 -4.33 1.06 4.84
CA LEU A 195 -3.80 0.71 3.53
C LEU A 195 -2.84 -0.47 3.67
N VAL A 196 -3.23 -1.63 3.17
CA VAL A 196 -2.39 -2.83 3.16
C VAL A 196 -1.69 -2.89 1.83
N ARG A 197 -0.37 -2.69 1.83
CA ARG A 197 0.45 -2.91 0.63
C ARG A 197 0.66 -4.40 0.47
N SER A 198 0.23 -4.93 -0.66
CA SER A 198 0.29 -6.35 -0.99
C SER A 198 1.15 -6.57 -2.22
N LYS A 199 1.67 -7.77 -2.34
CA LYS A 199 2.58 -8.22 -3.38
C LYS A 199 2.15 -9.59 -3.84
N ALA A 200 2.29 -9.82 -5.13
CA ALA A 200 2.16 -11.14 -5.70
C ALA A 200 3.34 -11.42 -6.59
N SER A 201 3.75 -12.67 -6.67
CA SER A 201 4.90 -13.06 -7.48
C SER A 201 4.60 -14.35 -8.19
N LEU A 202 4.72 -14.34 -9.51
CA LEU A 202 4.47 -15.50 -10.34
C LEU A 202 5.80 -16.02 -10.85
N TRP A 203 6.05 -17.30 -10.64
CA TRP A 203 7.11 -18.05 -11.29
C TRP A 203 6.49 -19.11 -12.18
N VAL A 204 6.99 -19.22 -13.41
CA VAL A 204 6.55 -20.23 -14.37
C VAL A 204 7.73 -21.14 -14.65
N ARG A 205 7.53 -22.45 -14.51
CA ARG A 205 8.59 -23.43 -14.75
C ARG A 205 9.02 -23.39 -16.22
N PRO A 206 10.33 -23.30 -16.50
CA PRO A 206 10.86 -23.57 -17.84
C PRO A 206 10.64 -25.05 -18.16
N ASN A 207 9.82 -25.34 -19.17
CA ASN A 207 9.63 -26.73 -19.60
C ASN A 207 10.90 -27.27 -20.25
N GLN A 208 11.31 -28.47 -19.86
CA GLN A 208 12.31 -29.24 -20.59
C GLN A 208 11.69 -29.81 -21.88
N SER A 209 12.51 -30.09 -22.89
CA SER A 209 12.09 -30.44 -24.26
C SER A 209 11.13 -31.64 -24.37
N ASP A 210 11.10 -32.54 -23.38
CA ASP A 210 10.26 -33.74 -23.38
C ASP A 210 9.04 -33.64 -22.43
N GLN A 211 8.89 -32.54 -21.69
CA GLN A 211 7.79 -32.38 -20.73
C GLN A 211 6.54 -31.79 -21.39
N LYS A 212 5.41 -32.50 -21.25
CA LYS A 212 4.07 -31.98 -21.57
C LYS A 212 3.44 -31.33 -20.34
N GLY A 213 2.66 -30.28 -20.56
CA GLY A 213 1.99 -29.51 -19.51
C GLY A 213 2.82 -28.35 -18.95
N TRP A 214 2.28 -27.59 -18.01
CA TRP A 214 2.96 -26.45 -17.39
C TRP A 214 2.81 -26.45 -15.86
N LEU A 215 3.79 -25.87 -15.17
CA LEU A 215 3.76 -25.68 -13.73
C LEU A 215 4.03 -24.20 -13.42
N ALA A 216 3.18 -23.61 -12.60
CA ALA A 216 3.38 -22.25 -12.12
C ALA A 216 3.19 -22.17 -10.60
N ILE A 217 3.91 -21.25 -9.98
CA ILE A 217 3.82 -20.96 -8.54
C ILE A 217 3.47 -19.47 -8.41
N LEU A 218 2.31 -19.18 -7.84
CA LEU A 218 1.87 -17.84 -7.50
C LEU A 218 1.99 -17.65 -5.99
N LEU A 219 2.94 -16.80 -5.58
CA LEU A 219 3.03 -16.32 -4.21
C LEU A 219 2.04 -15.18 -4.02
N VAL A 220 1.19 -15.28 -3.01
CA VAL A 220 0.22 -14.25 -2.63
C VAL A 220 0.41 -13.93 -1.15
N ASP A 221 0.29 -12.67 -0.80
CA ASP A 221 0.37 -12.28 0.61
C ASP A 221 -0.81 -12.80 1.44
N PRO A 222 -0.58 -13.11 2.74
CA PRO A 222 -1.66 -13.38 3.65
C PRO A 222 -2.60 -12.18 3.78
N SER A 223 -3.90 -12.48 3.87
CA SER A 223 -4.95 -11.47 3.96
C SER A 223 -5.33 -11.19 5.42
N ILE A 224 -5.54 -9.92 5.75
CA ILE A 224 -6.01 -9.49 7.07
C ILE A 224 -7.52 -9.77 7.17
N THR A 225 -7.93 -10.50 8.22
CA THR A 225 -9.34 -10.86 8.43
C THR A 225 -10.10 -9.81 9.23
N GLN A 226 -9.40 -8.98 10.00
CA GLN A 226 -10.02 -7.86 10.73
C GLN A 226 -10.44 -6.72 9.79
N GLY A 227 -11.52 -6.03 10.18
CA GLY A 227 -12.11 -4.94 9.39
C GLY A 227 -12.76 -5.42 8.10
N PHE A 228 -13.30 -4.47 7.34
CA PHE A 228 -14.04 -4.74 6.10
C PHE A 228 -13.24 -4.25 4.89
N PRO A 229 -13.31 -4.93 3.73
CA PRO A 229 -12.90 -4.33 2.47
C PRO A 229 -13.60 -2.98 2.29
N LEU A 230 -12.85 -1.94 1.93
CA LEU A 230 -13.44 -0.62 1.73
C LEU A 230 -14.53 -0.69 0.65
N TRP A 231 -15.70 -0.10 0.92
CA TRP A 231 -16.89 -0.13 0.04
C TRP A 231 -17.31 -1.54 -0.40
N SER A 232 -17.15 -2.53 0.49
CA SER A 232 -17.43 -3.95 0.22
C SER A 232 -16.48 -4.60 -0.79
N GLY A 233 -15.37 -3.93 -1.13
CA GLY A 233 -14.37 -4.43 -2.07
C GLY A 233 -14.76 -4.17 -3.52
N TYR A 234 -14.19 -4.95 -4.43
CA TYR A 234 -14.54 -4.84 -5.85
C TYR A 234 -15.79 -5.67 -6.16
N GLY A 235 -16.61 -5.15 -7.08
CA GLY A 235 -17.82 -5.84 -7.53
C GLY A 235 -17.53 -7.09 -8.36
N ASN A 236 -18.59 -7.83 -8.68
CA ASN A 236 -18.51 -8.97 -9.59
C ASN A 236 -18.03 -8.52 -10.98
N PHE A 237 -17.10 -9.26 -11.61
CA PHE A 237 -16.62 -8.96 -12.96
C PHE A 237 -17.62 -9.35 -14.07
N HIS A 238 -18.66 -10.10 -13.72
CA HIS A 238 -19.77 -10.41 -14.61
C HIS A 238 -20.90 -9.39 -14.41
N PRO A 239 -21.64 -9.06 -15.49
CA PRO A 239 -22.82 -8.22 -15.36
C PRO A 239 -23.83 -8.86 -14.41
N PRO A 240 -24.65 -8.04 -13.72
CA PRO A 240 -25.72 -8.56 -12.88
C PRO A 240 -26.60 -9.56 -13.66
N PRO A 241 -26.98 -10.69 -13.05
CA PRO A 241 -27.80 -11.69 -13.72
C PRO A 241 -29.18 -11.13 -14.07
N SER A 242 -29.81 -11.73 -15.07
CA SER A 242 -31.19 -11.40 -15.43
C SER A 242 -32.13 -11.82 -14.30
N ILE A 243 -33.28 -11.14 -14.17
CA ILE A 243 -34.33 -11.51 -13.22
C ILE A 243 -34.83 -12.96 -13.38
N ASN A 244 -34.63 -13.53 -14.57
CA ASN A 244 -35.04 -14.89 -14.89
C ASN A 244 -33.96 -15.95 -14.59
N THR A 245 -32.75 -15.55 -14.18
CA THR A 245 -31.69 -16.49 -13.83
C THR A 245 -31.96 -17.07 -12.44
N GLN A 246 -31.93 -18.40 -12.32
CA GLN A 246 -32.13 -19.05 -11.03
C GLN A 246 -30.97 -18.74 -10.09
N LEU A 247 -31.26 -18.53 -8.81
CA LEU A 247 -30.26 -18.19 -7.79
C LEU A 247 -29.18 -19.27 -7.65
N ASP A 248 -29.54 -20.54 -7.86
CA ASP A 248 -28.63 -21.68 -7.76
C ASP A 248 -27.55 -21.70 -8.86
N ASP A 249 -27.81 -21.01 -9.99
CA ASP A 249 -26.85 -20.84 -11.08
C ASP A 249 -25.89 -19.67 -10.84
N ILE A 250 -26.13 -18.85 -9.80
CA ILE A 250 -25.32 -17.67 -9.49
C ILE A 250 -24.21 -18.06 -8.52
N SER A 251 -22.97 -17.94 -8.98
CA SER A 251 -21.80 -18.06 -8.10
C SER A 251 -21.39 -16.69 -7.55
N PHE A 252 -21.20 -16.62 -6.23
CA PHE A 252 -20.72 -15.42 -5.55
C PHE A 252 -19.26 -15.62 -5.11
N PRO A 253 -18.39 -14.62 -5.36
CA PRO A 253 -17.02 -14.67 -4.84
C PRO A 253 -17.04 -14.61 -3.31
N PRO A 254 -16.03 -15.19 -2.63
CA PRO A 254 -15.86 -15.00 -1.20
C PRO A 254 -15.52 -13.54 -0.90
N TYR A 255 -16.44 -12.83 -0.23
CA TYR A 255 -16.26 -11.42 0.18
C TYR A 255 -15.56 -11.27 1.54
N ASP A 256 -14.96 -12.34 2.06
CA ASP A 256 -14.21 -12.35 3.31
C ASP A 256 -12.89 -11.57 3.24
N GLY A 257 -12.45 -11.24 2.02
CA GLY A 257 -11.24 -10.49 1.73
C GLY A 257 -9.99 -11.36 1.64
N ASN A 258 -10.13 -12.69 1.57
CA ASN A 258 -9.02 -13.59 1.29
C ASN A 258 -8.66 -13.56 -0.19
N VAL A 259 -7.55 -12.90 -0.54
CA VAL A 259 -7.13 -12.69 -1.93
C VAL A 259 -6.88 -14.01 -2.66
N ALA A 260 -6.26 -14.99 -2.01
CA ALA A 260 -5.95 -16.26 -2.63
C ALA A 260 -7.23 -17.04 -2.97
N GLN A 261 -8.19 -17.10 -2.05
CA GLN A 261 -9.48 -17.75 -2.31
C GLN A 261 -10.31 -17.03 -3.35
N GLN A 262 -10.30 -15.68 -3.34
CA GLN A 262 -10.92 -14.89 -4.41
C GLN A 262 -10.28 -15.19 -5.77
N PHE A 263 -8.96 -15.24 -5.83
CA PHE A 263 -8.25 -15.58 -7.06
C PHE A 263 -8.59 -16.99 -7.55
N ILE A 264 -8.61 -17.99 -6.67
CA ILE A 264 -9.01 -19.35 -7.02
C ILE A 264 -10.46 -19.37 -7.53
N PHE A 265 -11.38 -18.68 -6.85
CA PHE A 265 -12.77 -18.55 -7.28
C PHE A 265 -12.88 -17.98 -8.70
N TRP A 266 -12.21 -16.85 -8.96
CA TRP A 266 -12.28 -16.21 -10.28
C TRP A 266 -11.61 -17.04 -11.37
N THR A 267 -10.53 -17.73 -11.04
CA THR A 267 -9.84 -18.65 -11.96
C THR A 267 -10.74 -19.82 -12.35
N LEU A 268 -11.41 -20.44 -11.38
CA LEU A 268 -12.36 -21.53 -11.63
C LEU A 268 -13.62 -21.04 -12.36
N ASN A 269 -14.12 -19.85 -12.05
CA ASN A 269 -15.33 -19.31 -12.67
C ASN A 269 -15.10 -18.88 -14.12
N GLN A 270 -13.95 -18.26 -14.44
CA GLN A 270 -13.59 -17.92 -15.83
C GLN A 270 -13.50 -19.16 -16.72
N ALA A 271 -12.90 -20.23 -16.22
CA ALA A 271 -12.80 -21.49 -16.95
C ALA A 271 -14.15 -22.18 -17.18
N ARG A 272 -15.13 -21.97 -16.29
CA ARG A 272 -16.51 -22.44 -16.49
C ARG A 272 -17.27 -21.61 -17.53
N SER A 273 -16.93 -20.32 -17.67
CA SER A 273 -17.75 -19.37 -18.43
C SER A 273 -17.58 -19.46 -19.94
N LYS A 274 -16.39 -19.76 -20.50
CA LYS A 274 -16.21 -19.85 -21.96
C LYS A 274 -15.08 -20.81 -22.36
N VAL A 275 -15.45 -21.82 -23.14
CA VAL A 275 -14.60 -22.74 -23.93
C VAL A 275 -13.88 -23.85 -23.13
N LYS A 276 -14.25 -25.11 -23.41
CA LYS A 276 -13.56 -26.36 -23.00
C LYS A 276 -12.19 -26.53 -23.69
N VAL A 277 -11.40 -25.48 -23.77
CA VAL A 277 -10.03 -25.56 -24.30
C VAL A 277 -9.14 -25.29 -23.11
N THR A 278 -8.43 -26.32 -22.66
CA THR A 278 -7.34 -26.18 -21.70
C THR A 278 -6.47 -25.03 -22.17
N PRO A 279 -6.28 -23.97 -21.37
CA PRO A 279 -5.50 -22.81 -21.82
C PRO A 279 -4.12 -23.32 -22.22
N PRO A 280 -3.70 -23.13 -23.49
CA PRO A 280 -2.50 -23.78 -24.03
C PRO A 280 -1.20 -23.21 -23.45
N CYS A 281 -1.27 -22.26 -22.50
CA CYS A 281 -0.11 -21.60 -21.91
C CYS A 281 -0.38 -21.18 -20.44
N PRO A 282 0.59 -21.36 -19.51
CA PRO A 282 0.53 -20.84 -18.14
C PRO A 282 0.32 -19.32 -18.07
N ASP A 283 0.68 -18.63 -19.15
CA ASP A 283 0.59 -17.18 -19.30
C ASP A 283 -0.83 -16.64 -19.44
N LEU A 284 -1.87 -17.47 -19.60
CA LEU A 284 -3.27 -16.99 -19.66
C LEU A 284 -3.98 -17.04 -18.28
N LEU A 285 -3.35 -17.68 -17.30
CA LEU A 285 -3.95 -18.04 -16.02
C LEU A 285 -3.98 -16.93 -14.96
N PRO A 286 -2.96 -16.08 -14.83
CA PRO A 286 -3.03 -14.96 -13.89
C PRO A 286 -3.97 -13.85 -14.40
N LEU A 287 -4.67 -14.02 -15.53
CA LEU A 287 -5.59 -13.00 -16.05
C LEU A 287 -6.64 -12.59 -15.00
N ALA A 288 -7.27 -13.56 -14.34
CA ALA A 288 -8.19 -13.31 -13.23
C ALA A 288 -7.53 -12.51 -12.11
N PHE A 289 -6.28 -12.84 -11.76
CA PHE A 289 -5.51 -12.14 -10.75
C PHE A 289 -5.25 -10.68 -11.14
N PHE A 290 -4.79 -10.43 -12.36
CA PHE A 290 -4.51 -9.08 -12.84
C PHE A 290 -5.77 -8.23 -12.96
N THR A 291 -6.90 -8.82 -13.34
CA THR A 291 -8.20 -8.16 -13.30
C THR A 291 -8.56 -7.75 -11.87
N MET A 292 -8.36 -8.64 -10.88
CA MET A 292 -8.51 -8.28 -9.46
C MET A 292 -7.58 -7.16 -9.04
N VAL A 293 -6.31 -7.19 -9.43
CA VAL A 293 -5.34 -6.14 -9.10
C VAL A 293 -5.73 -4.79 -9.70
N CYS A 294 -6.21 -4.77 -10.94
CA CYS A 294 -6.76 -3.57 -11.57
C CYS A 294 -7.96 -3.03 -10.77
N ALA A 295 -8.86 -3.91 -10.33
CA ALA A 295 -10.02 -3.52 -9.54
C ALA A 295 -9.63 -2.92 -8.18
N HIS A 296 -8.63 -3.48 -7.49
CA HIS A 296 -8.10 -2.89 -6.26
C HIS A 296 -7.49 -1.50 -6.50
N TRP A 297 -6.78 -1.31 -7.61
CA TRP A 297 -6.24 0.00 -7.97
C TRP A 297 -7.33 1.03 -8.30
N LEU A 298 -8.45 0.61 -8.91
CA LEU A 298 -9.60 1.49 -9.12
C LEU A 298 -10.21 1.95 -7.79
N ILE A 299 -10.43 1.03 -6.85
CA ILE A 299 -10.89 1.38 -5.49
C ILE A 299 -9.91 2.35 -4.84
N MET A 300 -8.60 2.13 -4.98
CA MET A 300 -7.60 3.04 -4.46
C MET A 300 -7.67 4.43 -5.11
N CYS A 301 -7.84 4.53 -6.43
CA CYS A 301 -7.99 5.81 -7.12
C CYS A 301 -9.21 6.57 -6.61
N GLU A 302 -10.37 5.92 -6.53
CA GLU A 302 -11.58 6.53 -5.99
C GLU A 302 -11.42 6.91 -4.52
N TYR A 303 -10.74 6.09 -3.74
CA TYR A 303 -10.50 6.38 -2.33
C TYR A 303 -9.62 7.63 -2.15
N VAL A 304 -8.56 7.78 -2.94
CA VAL A 304 -7.78 9.01 -2.87
C VAL A 304 -8.57 10.21 -3.42
N ASN A 305 -9.36 10.02 -4.47
CA ASN A 305 -10.26 11.04 -4.98
C ASN A 305 -11.20 11.56 -3.88
N THR A 306 -11.78 10.67 -3.07
CA THR A 306 -12.59 11.01 -1.90
C THR A 306 -11.78 11.76 -0.84
N ARG A 307 -10.60 11.26 -0.46
CA ARG A 307 -9.76 11.91 0.56
C ARG A 307 -9.28 13.30 0.12
N LEU A 308 -8.93 13.51 -1.14
CA LEU A 308 -8.59 14.83 -1.67
C LEU A 308 -9.79 15.78 -1.66
N GLY A 309 -11.00 15.27 -1.97
CA GLY A 309 -12.23 16.05 -1.85
C GLY A 309 -12.55 16.46 -0.40
N GLN A 310 -12.30 15.58 0.56
CA GLN A 310 -12.43 15.92 1.98
C GLN A 310 -11.44 17.01 2.40
N ILE A 311 -10.19 16.92 1.93
CA ILE A 311 -9.15 17.94 2.20
C ILE A 311 -9.56 19.30 1.61
N GLU A 312 -10.03 19.33 0.36
CA GLU A 312 -10.53 20.56 -0.28
C GLU A 312 -11.65 21.21 0.54
N TYR A 313 -12.64 20.40 0.94
CA TYR A 313 -13.74 20.88 1.77
C TYR A 313 -13.28 21.40 3.14
N GLU A 314 -12.32 20.71 3.78
CA GLU A 314 -11.73 21.18 5.04
C GLU A 314 -10.97 22.50 4.88
N ILE A 315 -10.27 22.70 3.76
CA ILE A 315 -9.59 23.97 3.44
C ILE A 315 -10.63 25.08 3.24
N GLU A 316 -11.72 24.80 2.50
CA GLU A 316 -12.80 25.74 2.29
C GLU A 316 -13.45 26.20 3.61
N LEU A 317 -13.68 25.26 4.53
CA LEU A 317 -14.17 25.58 5.88
C LEU A 317 -13.13 26.30 6.74
N GLY A 318 -11.85 25.91 6.62
CA GLY A 318 -10.71 26.50 7.33
C GLY A 318 -10.42 27.95 6.93
N LEU A 319 -10.95 28.42 5.79
CA LEU A 319 -10.98 29.84 5.42
C LEU A 319 -11.86 30.68 6.36
N SER A 320 -12.73 30.04 7.15
CA SER A 320 -13.46 30.68 8.24
C SER A 320 -12.57 30.79 9.47
N SER A 321 -12.44 32.00 10.02
CA SER A 321 -11.64 32.31 11.21
C SER A 321 -11.94 31.44 12.44
N LEU A 322 -13.06 30.70 12.43
CA LEU A 322 -13.51 29.80 13.49
C LEU A 322 -12.74 28.46 13.54
N TYR A 323 -12.06 28.05 12.46
CA TYR A 323 -11.47 26.70 12.33
C TYR A 323 -9.96 26.70 11.99
N ALA A 324 -9.29 27.85 12.09
CA ALA A 324 -7.89 28.03 11.68
C ALA A 324 -6.87 27.13 12.42
N GLN A 325 -7.21 26.61 13.60
CA GLN A 325 -6.32 25.72 14.38
C GLN A 325 -6.13 24.33 13.76
N ASP A 326 -7.04 23.89 12.88
CA ASP A 326 -7.01 22.54 12.29
C ASP A 326 -6.32 22.47 10.92
N PHE A 327 -5.87 23.61 10.38
CA PHE A 327 -5.32 23.70 9.04
C PHE A 327 -3.99 22.94 8.88
N ASP A 328 -3.13 22.97 9.90
CA ASP A 328 -1.85 22.23 9.92
C ASP A 328 -2.06 20.72 9.79
N HIS A 329 -3.13 20.20 10.39
CA HIS A 329 -3.49 18.79 10.29
C HIS A 329 -3.93 18.43 8.87
N THR A 330 -4.81 19.22 8.27
CA THR A 330 -5.27 19.03 6.88
C THR A 330 -4.10 19.09 5.88
N LEU A 331 -3.17 20.04 6.05
CA LEU A 331 -1.94 20.11 5.26
C LEU A 331 -1.08 18.85 5.41
N LYS A 332 -0.91 18.34 6.63
CA LYS A 332 -0.16 17.11 6.87
C LYS A 332 -0.80 15.92 6.15
N MET A 333 -2.12 15.82 6.12
CA MET A 333 -2.83 14.77 5.38
C MET A 333 -2.59 14.89 3.86
N LEU A 334 -2.65 16.10 3.33
CA LEU A 334 -2.35 16.37 1.92
C LEU A 334 -0.93 15.94 1.54
N LEU A 335 0.06 16.25 2.38
CA LEU A 335 1.46 15.85 2.15
C LEU A 335 1.66 14.33 2.15
N ILE A 336 0.90 13.59 2.96
CA ILE A 336 0.94 12.12 2.96
C ILE A 336 0.50 11.58 1.59
N TRP A 337 -0.63 12.08 1.08
CA TRP A 337 -1.17 11.65 -0.22
C TRP A 337 -0.29 12.08 -1.39
N ARG A 338 0.22 13.32 -1.36
CA ARG A 338 1.18 13.82 -2.34
C ARG A 338 2.44 12.96 -2.41
N ARG A 339 2.95 12.48 -1.27
CA ARG A 339 4.11 11.57 -1.22
C ARG A 339 3.78 10.16 -1.75
N ARG A 340 2.57 9.67 -1.52
CA ARG A 340 2.15 8.30 -1.91
C ARG A 340 1.86 8.16 -3.40
N MET A 341 1.31 9.19 -4.03
CA MET A 341 0.92 9.15 -5.44
C MET A 341 2.03 8.71 -6.39
N PRO A 342 3.25 9.28 -6.33
CA PRO A 342 4.37 8.83 -7.17
C PRO A 342 4.76 7.37 -6.94
N ILE A 343 4.65 6.86 -5.70
CA ILE A 343 4.96 5.46 -5.39
C ILE A 343 3.93 4.54 -6.05
N TYR A 344 2.65 4.90 -5.99
CA TYR A 344 1.58 4.11 -6.59
C TYR A 344 1.66 4.14 -8.12
N HIS A 345 2.00 5.30 -8.69
CA HIS A 345 2.29 5.43 -10.11
C HIS A 345 3.41 4.46 -10.53
N ASP A 346 4.56 4.49 -9.84
CA ASP A 346 5.69 3.59 -10.11
C ASP A 346 5.32 2.10 -10.00
N PHE A 347 4.46 1.70 -9.05
CA PHE A 347 3.98 0.31 -8.96
C PHE A 347 3.19 -0.13 -10.20
N VAL A 348 2.28 0.73 -10.68
CA VAL A 348 1.47 0.46 -11.87
C VAL A 348 2.35 0.49 -13.14
N GLU A 349 3.24 1.46 -13.25
CA GLU A 349 4.16 1.61 -14.38
C GLU A 349 5.11 0.41 -14.53
N ARG A 350 5.69 -0.09 -13.42
CA ARG A 350 6.50 -1.32 -13.43
C ARG A 350 5.69 -2.53 -13.85
N THR A 351 4.43 -2.61 -13.41
CA THR A 351 3.53 -3.70 -13.80
C THR A 351 3.26 -3.66 -15.30
N ILE A 352 2.97 -2.50 -15.88
CA ILE A 352 2.79 -2.30 -17.32
C ILE A 352 4.06 -2.70 -18.08
N SER A 353 5.22 -2.25 -17.64
CA SER A 353 6.51 -2.53 -18.27
C SER A 353 6.80 -4.04 -18.29
N THR A 354 6.54 -4.72 -17.18
CA THR A 354 6.71 -6.18 -17.05
C THR A 354 5.76 -6.95 -17.97
N ILE A 355 4.46 -6.65 -17.93
CA ILE A 355 3.45 -7.34 -18.74
C ILE A 355 3.69 -7.07 -20.24
N SER A 356 4.00 -5.83 -20.61
CA SER A 356 4.24 -5.48 -22.02
C SER A 356 5.52 -6.13 -22.55
N ALA A 357 6.58 -6.23 -21.76
CA ALA A 357 7.80 -6.90 -22.16
C ALA A 357 7.63 -8.41 -22.37
N ARG A 358 6.73 -9.05 -21.59
CA ARG A 358 6.52 -10.50 -21.59
C ARG A 358 5.45 -10.96 -22.57
N TYR A 359 4.39 -10.16 -22.77
CA TYR A 359 3.18 -10.58 -23.49
C TYR A 359 2.89 -9.83 -24.79
N LYS A 360 3.62 -8.75 -25.10
CA LYS A 360 3.43 -8.02 -26.36
C LYS A 360 4.25 -8.70 -27.48
N SER A 361 3.68 -9.72 -28.12
CA SER A 361 4.27 -10.38 -29.30
C SER A 361 4.08 -9.52 -30.57
N PRO A 362 5.05 -9.46 -31.50
CA PRO A 362 4.95 -8.71 -32.76
C PRO A 362 4.05 -9.35 -33.84
N SER A 363 3.50 -10.55 -33.62
CA SER A 363 2.62 -11.24 -34.57
C SER A 363 1.21 -11.46 -33.98
N ASP A 364 0.43 -10.39 -33.91
CA ASP A 364 -0.99 -10.43 -33.54
C ASP A 364 -1.82 -11.05 -34.67
N THR A 365 -1.95 -12.39 -34.65
CA THR A 365 -2.93 -13.13 -35.46
C THR A 365 -3.66 -14.22 -34.68
N LYS A 366 -3.83 -14.06 -33.35
CA LYS A 366 -4.73 -14.92 -32.57
C LYS A 366 -5.81 -14.10 -31.85
N PRO A 367 -7.08 -14.57 -31.81
CA PRO A 367 -8.24 -13.73 -31.54
C PRO A 367 -8.61 -13.59 -30.04
N PHE A 368 -7.69 -13.83 -29.11
CA PHE A 368 -7.96 -13.71 -27.66
C PHE A 368 -7.02 -12.69 -27.00
N ASN A 369 -7.37 -11.43 -27.18
CA ASN A 369 -6.62 -10.24 -26.75
C ASN A 369 -6.84 -9.90 -25.25
N SER A 370 -6.89 -10.90 -24.35
CA SER A 370 -7.20 -10.65 -22.93
C SER A 370 -6.12 -9.83 -22.19
N TRP A 371 -4.85 -9.93 -22.62
CA TRP A 371 -3.75 -9.14 -22.03
C TRP A 371 -3.74 -7.68 -22.49
N SER A 372 -4.23 -7.38 -23.70
CA SER A 372 -4.35 -5.98 -24.14
C SER A 372 -5.42 -5.25 -23.34
N ASP A 373 -6.49 -5.94 -22.93
CA ASP A 373 -7.53 -5.36 -22.07
C ASP A 373 -6.95 -5.00 -20.70
N ILE A 374 -6.18 -5.90 -20.08
CA ILE A 374 -5.46 -5.61 -18.82
C ILE A 374 -4.49 -4.43 -19.00
N LEU A 375 -3.70 -4.42 -20.06
CA LEU A 375 -2.77 -3.32 -20.33
C LEU A 375 -3.51 -1.99 -20.54
N THR A 376 -4.71 -2.03 -21.14
CA THR A 376 -5.57 -0.84 -21.31
C THR A 376 -6.09 -0.37 -19.96
N ASN A 377 -6.59 -1.29 -19.12
CA ASN A 377 -7.04 -0.97 -17.76
C ASN A 377 -5.92 -0.39 -16.90
N LEU A 378 -4.72 -0.97 -16.93
CA LEU A 378 -3.57 -0.46 -16.19
C LEU A 378 -3.14 0.93 -16.68
N ARG A 379 -3.20 1.21 -17.99
CA ARG A 379 -2.92 2.54 -18.52
C ARG A 379 -3.97 3.57 -18.10
N ASP A 380 -5.25 3.19 -18.07
CA ASP A 380 -6.31 4.06 -17.52
C ASP A 380 -6.07 4.37 -16.04
N ILE A 381 -5.73 3.35 -15.24
CA ILE A 381 -5.36 3.51 -13.83
C ILE A 381 -4.16 4.45 -13.68
N LEU A 382 -3.11 4.28 -14.48
CA LEU A 382 -1.93 5.14 -14.46
C LEU A 382 -2.32 6.61 -14.74
N HIS A 383 -3.15 6.82 -15.77
CA HIS A 383 -3.65 8.15 -16.10
C HIS A 383 -4.50 8.78 -14.97
N ARG A 384 -5.33 7.98 -14.28
CA ARG A 384 -6.10 8.44 -13.12
C ARG A 384 -5.17 8.86 -11.97
N LEU A 385 -4.12 8.09 -11.70
CA LEU A 385 -3.11 8.45 -10.69
C LEU A 385 -2.41 9.77 -11.02
N ASP A 386 -2.10 10.03 -12.29
CA ASP A 386 -1.54 11.32 -12.72
C ASP A 386 -2.49 12.49 -12.50
N ILE A 387 -3.78 12.32 -12.82
CA ILE A 387 -4.80 13.34 -12.58
C ILE A 387 -4.91 13.64 -11.07
N LEU A 388 -4.92 12.60 -10.23
CA LEU A 388 -5.00 12.73 -8.78
C LEU A 388 -3.74 13.39 -8.20
N HIS A 389 -2.56 13.06 -8.72
CA HIS A 389 -1.31 13.71 -8.35
C HIS A 389 -1.33 15.20 -8.70
N CYS A 390 -1.72 15.55 -9.93
CA CYS A 390 -1.88 16.95 -10.36
C CYS A 390 -2.92 17.70 -9.50
N ARG A 391 -4.02 17.05 -9.12
CA ARG A 391 -5.03 17.63 -8.23
C ARG A 391 -4.43 17.92 -6.85
N ALA A 392 -3.71 16.98 -6.26
CA ALA A 392 -3.04 17.17 -4.96
C ALA A 392 -2.05 18.36 -4.99
N ASP A 393 -1.29 18.52 -6.06
CA ASP A 393 -0.38 19.68 -6.24
C ASP A 393 -1.15 21.01 -6.35
N LYS A 394 -2.29 21.04 -7.05
CA LYS A 394 -3.15 22.23 -7.12
C LYS A 394 -3.73 22.59 -5.76
N ILE A 395 -4.25 21.60 -5.01
CA ILE A 395 -4.75 21.80 -3.64
C ILE A 395 -3.64 22.36 -2.75
N MET A 396 -2.41 21.85 -2.88
CA MET A 396 -1.26 22.35 -2.13
C MET A 396 -0.97 23.82 -2.46
N GLY A 397 -0.98 24.17 -3.74
CA GLY A 397 -0.78 25.56 -4.20
C GLY A 397 -1.82 26.52 -3.63
N VAL A 398 -3.11 26.14 -3.66
CA VAL A 398 -4.19 26.92 -3.05
C VAL A 398 -3.99 27.04 -1.53
N SER A 399 -3.67 25.94 -0.86
CA SER A 399 -3.45 25.91 0.59
C SER A 399 -2.33 26.86 1.00
N MET A 400 -1.18 26.82 0.33
CA MET A 400 -0.05 27.72 0.59
C MET A 400 -0.40 29.20 0.38
N ALA A 401 -1.17 29.52 -0.67
CA ALA A 401 -1.62 30.88 -0.93
C ALA A 401 -2.56 31.39 0.18
N VAL A 402 -3.41 30.52 0.71
CA VAL A 402 -4.29 30.81 1.84
C VAL A 402 -3.48 31.05 3.12
N THR A 403 -2.50 30.19 3.42
CA THR A 403 -1.63 30.36 4.59
C THR A 403 -0.89 31.69 4.55
N ALA A 404 -0.27 32.01 3.42
CA ALA A 404 0.47 33.27 3.25
C ALA A 404 -0.44 34.50 3.43
N ARG A 405 -1.70 34.42 2.98
CA ARG A 405 -2.69 35.50 3.18
C ARG A 405 -3.04 35.66 4.66
N GLU A 406 -3.22 34.56 5.38
CA GLU A 406 -3.60 34.60 6.80
C GLU A 406 -2.45 35.09 7.69
N GLU A 407 -1.21 34.64 7.42
CA GLU A 407 -0.01 35.17 8.07
C GLU A 407 0.15 36.67 7.84
N SER A 408 -0.10 37.15 6.61
CA SER A 408 -0.06 38.59 6.29
C SER A 408 -1.10 39.40 7.07
N LYS A 409 -2.33 38.90 7.21
CA LYS A 409 -3.35 39.54 8.05
C LYS A 409 -2.95 39.56 9.52
N LYS A 410 -2.44 38.43 10.04
CA LYS A 410 -1.98 38.32 11.43
C LYS A 410 -0.84 39.28 11.71
N ALA A 411 0.17 39.35 10.84
CA ALA A 411 1.26 40.32 10.93
C ALA A 411 0.75 41.77 10.88
N THR A 412 -0.26 42.06 10.05
CA THR A 412 -0.89 43.38 10.01
C THR A 412 -1.62 43.71 11.31
N GLN A 413 -2.30 42.74 11.91
CA GLN A 413 -3.00 42.92 13.19
C GLN A 413 -2.02 43.09 14.38
N GLU A 414 -0.94 42.30 14.40
CA GLU A 414 0.14 42.44 15.37
C GLU A 414 0.84 43.79 15.23
N SER A 415 1.14 44.22 13.99
CA SER A 415 1.69 45.55 13.71
C SER A 415 0.78 46.66 14.25
N ARG A 416 -0.54 46.58 14.03
CA ARG A 416 -1.49 47.56 14.61
C ARG A 416 -1.46 47.56 16.14
N THR A 417 -1.36 46.39 16.77
CA THR A 417 -1.27 46.26 18.23
C THR A 417 0.03 46.86 18.75
N ILE A 418 1.16 46.59 18.09
CA ILE A 418 2.46 47.18 18.42
C ILE A 418 2.42 48.70 18.25
N THR A 419 1.80 49.22 17.19
CA THR A 419 1.62 50.66 16.98
C THR A 419 0.80 51.29 18.11
N ARG A 420 -0.29 50.63 18.55
CA ARG A 420 -1.10 51.11 19.69
C ARG A 420 -0.30 51.12 21.00
N ILE A 421 0.46 50.06 21.29
CA ILE A 421 1.32 49.99 22.47
C ILE A 421 2.42 51.05 22.42
N SER A 422 3.05 51.24 21.27
CA SER A 422 4.10 52.24 21.07
C SER A 422 3.57 53.66 21.26
N TYR A 423 2.36 53.94 20.74
CA TYR A 423 1.68 55.21 20.97
C TYR A 423 1.40 55.43 22.47
N LEU A 424 0.85 54.43 23.16
CA LEU A 424 0.64 54.51 24.61
C LEU A 424 1.96 54.75 25.35
N ALA A 425 3.03 54.03 25.02
CA ALA A 425 4.34 54.24 25.63
C ALA A 425 4.87 55.66 25.38
N PHE A 426 4.73 56.18 24.16
CA PHE A 426 5.16 57.53 23.80
C PHE A 426 4.44 58.61 24.62
N VAL A 427 3.17 58.43 24.94
CA VAL A 427 2.40 59.36 25.79
C VAL A 427 2.72 59.18 27.27
N PHE A 428 2.71 57.94 27.78
CA PHE A 428 2.77 57.68 29.22
C PHE A 428 4.20 57.69 29.79
N VAL A 429 5.23 57.38 29.01
CA VAL A 429 6.63 57.38 29.51
C VAL A 429 7.09 58.79 29.90
N PRO A 430 6.96 59.83 29.04
CA PRO A 430 7.29 61.20 29.43
C PRO A 430 6.40 61.70 30.56
N LEU A 431 5.10 61.40 30.53
CA LEU A 431 4.16 61.80 31.59
C LEU A 431 4.59 61.23 32.96
N SER A 432 4.97 59.96 33.00
CA SER A 432 5.44 59.29 34.23
C SER A 432 6.77 59.85 34.74
N PHE A 433 7.66 60.26 33.83
CA PHE A 433 8.90 60.95 34.21
C PHE A 433 8.60 62.30 34.87
N TRP A 434 7.71 63.10 34.27
CA TRP A 434 7.33 64.40 34.82
C TRP A 434 6.61 64.27 36.16
N THR A 435 5.66 63.35 36.31
CA THR A 435 4.97 63.13 37.60
C THR A 435 5.95 62.72 38.69
N SER A 436 6.91 61.84 38.39
CA SER A 436 7.97 61.46 39.32
C SER A 436 8.87 62.65 39.67
N PHE A 437 9.32 63.43 38.68
CA PHE A 437 10.15 64.62 38.89
C PHE A 437 9.47 65.64 39.81
N PHE A 438 8.20 65.97 39.55
CA PHE A 438 7.44 66.89 40.40
C PHE A 438 7.10 66.31 41.78
N SER A 439 7.02 64.98 41.93
CA SER A 439 6.77 64.33 43.22
C SER A 439 7.99 64.29 44.14
N MET A 440 9.22 64.42 43.62
CA MET A 440 10.45 64.28 44.41
C MET A 440 10.93 65.57 45.08
N SER A 441 10.44 66.73 44.67
CA SER A 441 10.87 68.02 45.20
C SER A 441 9.77 68.68 46.05
N SER A 442 10.09 68.90 47.33
CA SER A 442 9.17 69.40 48.35
C SER A 442 8.91 70.91 48.31
N ASP A 443 9.78 71.69 47.65
CA ASP A 443 9.73 73.16 47.69
C ASP A 443 9.70 73.78 46.28
N PHE A 444 8.52 73.77 45.65
CA PHE A 444 8.27 74.58 44.46
C PHE A 444 7.60 75.91 44.81
N PRO A 445 8.11 77.06 44.37
CA PRO A 445 7.43 78.33 44.58
C PRO A 445 6.11 78.37 43.82
N VAL A 446 5.06 78.94 44.42
CA VAL A 446 3.66 78.99 43.93
C VAL A 446 3.51 79.55 42.49
N ARG A 447 4.53 80.24 41.97
CA ARG A 447 4.58 80.71 40.57
C ARG A 447 4.97 79.65 39.54
N THR A 448 5.22 78.40 39.93
CA THR A 448 5.74 77.35 39.03
C THR A 448 4.66 76.39 38.53
N TYR A 449 3.43 76.43 39.07
CA TYR A 449 2.34 75.52 38.67
C TYR A 449 1.89 75.68 37.21
N TRP A 450 2.05 76.88 36.61
CA TRP A 450 1.77 77.07 35.18
C TRP A 450 2.73 76.27 34.28
N ILE A 451 3.94 75.95 34.76
CA ILE A 451 4.92 75.14 34.02
C ILE A 451 4.42 73.70 33.86
N TYR A 452 3.71 73.16 34.85
CA TYR A 452 3.04 71.86 34.72
C TYR A 452 2.01 71.88 33.59
N ALA A 453 1.18 72.92 33.52
CA ALA A 453 0.20 73.07 32.44
C ALA A 453 0.85 73.25 31.06
N VAL A 454 1.93 74.05 30.98
CA VAL A 454 2.66 74.32 29.73
C VAL A 454 3.44 73.09 29.23
N ILE A 455 3.92 72.21 30.12
CA ILE A 455 4.63 70.99 29.75
C ILE A 455 3.67 69.83 29.45
N ALA A 456 2.48 69.80 30.05
CA ALA A 456 1.48 68.76 29.80
C ALA A 456 0.72 68.97 28.46
N LEU A 457 0.49 70.22 28.05
CA LEU A 457 -0.28 70.59 26.85
C LEU A 457 0.29 70.13 25.49
N PRO A 458 1.61 70.03 25.27
CA PRO A 458 2.17 69.56 23.98
C PRO A 458 2.19 68.04 23.82
N ILE A 459 1.81 67.28 24.87
CA ILE A 459 1.95 65.82 24.94
C ILE A 459 0.58 65.10 24.91
N SER A 460 -0.52 65.85 25.07
CA SER A 460 -1.91 65.40 24.83
C SER A 460 -2.35 65.63 23.40
#